data_AF-A0A6F8V1Z3-F1
#
_entry.id   AF-A0A6F8V1Z3-F1
#
_cell.length_a   1.000
_cell.length_b   1.000
_cell.length_c   1.000
_cell.angle_alpha   90.00
_cell.angle_beta   90.00
_cell.angle_gamma   90.00
#
_symmetry.space_group_name_H-M   'P 1'
#
loop_
_entity.id
_entity.type
_entity.pdbx_description
1 polymer ?
#
loop_
_entity_poly.entity_id
_entity_poly.type
_entity_poly.pdbx_seq_one_letter_code
_entity_poly.pdbx_strand_id
1 'polypeptide(L)'
;MTVTLQSKTASNARGLRGAAEHLHFAELVDHAQAFVLDDATVVELQACVDSQTASIERNIDLISIPESGYWIEFRDAPRREDGSEALYGAAHPERVGVLVCPDPSEADKLVMMTAWEFADGSCRHSYAAVALKPSQLRVHALLARKVYGRGWTECLARITNLATVYFPPQLLDELKAMAELEDASEADIAAAMQTAQRDVVMELPFTLAALLMLTVAEAPAAHDRGGAPGWRTRLASLFRGKGFIRSGVERPRLVYRPAAVRRAEPANSSEPTPERYQPSQAAS
;
A
#
# COMPACT_ATOMS: atom_id res chain seq x y z
N MET A 1 18.48 8.74 12.18
CA MET A 1 17.61 8.02 11.23
C MET A 1 16.36 8.86 11.03
N THR A 2 15.96 9.17 9.79
CA THR A 2 14.68 9.84 9.52
C THR A 2 13.56 8.84 9.77
N VAL A 3 12.66 9.14 10.71
CA VAL A 3 11.48 8.33 11.00
C VAL A 3 10.53 8.39 9.79
N THR A 4 10.17 7.23 9.24
CA THR A 4 9.23 7.09 8.09
C THR A 4 7.80 6.90 8.60
N LEU A 5 6.78 7.21 7.79
CA LEU A 5 5.40 6.91 8.15
C LEU A 5 5.23 5.42 8.38
N GLN A 6 5.84 4.56 7.57
CA GLN A 6 5.86 3.10 7.79
C GLN A 6 6.19 2.73 9.24
N SER A 7 7.32 3.25 9.76
CA SER A 7 7.78 2.96 11.11
C SER A 7 6.86 3.52 12.19
N LYS A 8 6.25 4.70 11.96
CA LYS A 8 5.25 5.29 12.86
C LYS A 8 3.98 4.47 12.88
N THR A 9 3.48 4.05 11.71
CA THR A 9 2.28 3.24 11.57
C THR A 9 2.44 1.91 12.28
N ALA A 10 3.51 1.16 12.02
CA ALA A 10 3.75 -0.12 12.69
C ALA A 10 3.95 0.05 14.20
N SER A 11 4.64 1.10 14.65
CA SER A 11 4.79 1.38 16.08
C SER A 11 3.47 1.75 16.75
N ASN A 12 2.64 2.58 16.09
CA ASN A 12 1.37 3.03 16.66
C ASN A 12 0.37 1.88 16.72
N ALA A 13 0.21 1.12 15.64
CA ALA A 13 -0.67 -0.04 15.62
C ALA A 13 -0.30 -1.06 16.73
N ARG A 14 0.98 -1.29 17.02
CA ARG A 14 1.39 -2.11 18.19
C ARG A 14 1.02 -1.52 19.55
N GLY A 15 0.96 -0.20 19.64
CA GLY A 15 0.54 0.51 20.83
C GLY A 15 -0.97 0.38 21.08
N LEU A 16 -1.76 0.26 20.01
CA LEU A 16 -3.20 0.03 20.03
C LEU A 16 -3.48 -1.46 20.29
N ARG A 17 -3.47 -1.86 21.56
CA ARG A 17 -3.70 -3.25 21.98
C ARG A 17 -5.18 -3.66 22.03
N GLY A 18 -6.09 -2.79 21.60
CA GLY A 18 -7.54 -3.03 21.68
C GLY A 18 -8.05 -4.07 20.69
N ALA A 19 -7.34 -4.27 19.57
CA ALA A 19 -7.67 -5.24 18.52
C ALA A 19 -6.43 -6.01 18.05
N ALA A 20 -6.54 -7.34 17.90
CA ALA A 20 -5.47 -8.19 17.37
C ALA A 20 -5.08 -7.81 15.92
N GLU A 21 -6.03 -7.27 15.16
CA GLU A 21 -5.87 -6.77 13.81
C GLU A 21 -4.84 -5.64 13.73
N HIS A 22 -4.66 -4.84 14.79
CA HIS A 22 -3.60 -3.83 14.83
C HIS A 22 -2.21 -4.47 14.83
N LEU A 23 -2.02 -5.55 15.59
CA LEU A 23 -0.75 -6.27 15.63
C LEU A 23 -0.46 -6.92 14.27
N HIS A 24 -1.47 -7.55 13.68
CA HIS A 24 -1.33 -8.16 12.36
C HIS A 24 -1.02 -7.12 11.28
N PHE A 25 -1.71 -5.98 11.30
CA PHE A 25 -1.42 -4.87 10.39
C PHE A 25 0.01 -4.34 10.59
N ALA A 26 0.47 -4.16 11.82
CA ALA A 26 1.84 -3.74 12.10
C ALA A 26 2.89 -4.72 11.57
N GLU A 27 2.63 -6.03 11.68
CA GLU A 27 3.49 -7.06 11.11
C GLU A 27 3.54 -6.95 9.59
N LEU A 28 2.39 -6.85 8.91
CA LEU A 28 2.35 -6.69 7.46
C LEU A 28 3.08 -5.43 7.00
N VAL A 29 2.89 -4.31 7.69
CA VAL A 29 3.58 -3.04 7.40
C VAL A 29 5.09 -3.18 7.54
N ASP A 30 5.60 -3.88 8.56
CA ASP A 30 7.04 -4.06 8.76
C ASP A 30 7.69 -4.99 7.71
N HIS A 31 6.94 -5.97 7.19
CA HIS A 31 7.43 -6.90 6.17
C HIS A 31 7.32 -6.33 4.74
N ALA A 32 6.46 -5.33 4.54
CA ALA A 32 6.23 -4.72 3.23
C ALA A 32 7.46 -4.00 2.68
N GLN A 33 7.68 -4.16 1.36
CA GLN A 33 8.71 -3.41 0.66
C GLN A 33 8.29 -1.95 0.54
N ALA A 34 9.11 -1.06 1.10
CA ALA A 34 8.78 0.36 1.20
C ALA A 34 9.22 1.16 -0.03
N PHE A 35 8.29 1.98 -0.53
CA PHE A 35 8.49 2.94 -1.58
C PHE A 35 8.04 4.31 -1.13
N VAL A 36 8.99 5.23 -0.97
CA VAL A 36 8.70 6.63 -0.68
C VAL A 36 8.73 7.40 -2.00
N LEU A 37 7.57 7.89 -2.44
CA LEU A 37 7.43 8.69 -3.65
C LEU A 37 7.84 10.14 -3.35
N ASP A 38 8.59 10.74 -4.27
CA ASP A 38 8.89 12.17 -4.20
C ASP A 38 7.72 13.02 -4.74
N ASP A 39 7.72 14.31 -4.39
CA ASP A 39 6.63 15.23 -4.73
C ASP A 39 6.40 15.32 -6.25
N ALA A 40 7.46 15.19 -7.07
CA ALA A 40 7.33 15.21 -8.52
C ALA A 40 6.59 13.97 -9.05
N THR A 41 6.92 12.80 -8.52
CA THR A 41 6.25 11.53 -8.84
C THR A 41 4.79 11.58 -8.43
N VAL A 42 4.48 12.16 -7.26
CA VAL A 42 3.11 12.33 -6.78
C VAL A 42 2.28 13.19 -7.74
N VAL A 43 2.82 14.33 -8.18
CA VAL A 43 2.16 15.22 -9.16
C VAL A 43 1.92 14.50 -10.49
N GLU A 44 2.90 13.75 -10.99
CA GLU A 44 2.75 13.01 -12.26
C GLU A 44 1.72 11.88 -12.15
N LEU A 45 1.69 11.15 -11.03
CA LEU A 45 0.69 10.12 -10.77
C LEU A 45 -0.71 10.72 -10.65
N GLN A 46 -0.86 11.83 -9.95
CA GLN A 46 -2.15 12.52 -9.84
C GLN A 46 -2.63 12.98 -11.22
N ALA A 47 -1.76 13.61 -12.03
CA ALA A 47 -2.10 13.99 -13.40
C ALA A 47 -2.50 12.78 -14.27
N CYS A 48 -1.91 11.60 -14.03
CA CYS A 48 -2.30 10.36 -14.69
C CYS A 48 -3.71 9.89 -14.24
N VAL A 49 -4.03 10.01 -12.95
CA VAL A 49 -5.39 9.75 -12.44
C VAL A 49 -6.41 10.70 -13.08
N ASP A 50 -6.07 11.98 -13.25
CA ASP A 50 -7.00 13.00 -13.74
C ASP A 50 -7.21 12.95 -15.26
N SER A 51 -6.17 12.58 -16.02
CA SER A 51 -6.20 12.68 -17.50
C SER A 51 -6.10 11.35 -18.23
N GLN A 52 -5.68 10.28 -17.54
CA GLN A 52 -5.41 8.97 -18.14
C GLN A 52 -6.07 7.80 -17.38
N THR A 53 -7.16 8.06 -16.64
CA THR A 53 -7.91 7.04 -15.88
C THR A 53 -8.31 5.84 -16.72
N ALA A 54 -8.74 6.05 -17.96
CA ALA A 54 -9.07 4.97 -18.88
C ALA A 54 -7.86 4.07 -19.19
N SER A 55 -6.65 4.65 -19.25
CA SER A 55 -5.42 3.88 -19.43
C SER A 55 -5.06 3.11 -18.18
N ILE A 56 -5.24 3.68 -16.98
CA ILE A 56 -5.07 2.96 -15.72
C ILE A 56 -6.01 1.75 -15.71
N GLU A 57 -7.32 1.97 -15.91
CA GLU A 57 -8.37 0.95 -15.93
C GLU A 57 -8.05 -0.20 -16.90
N ARG A 58 -7.52 0.13 -18.08
CA ARG A 58 -7.17 -0.85 -19.13
C ARG A 58 -5.95 -1.69 -18.81
N ASN A 59 -5.18 -1.35 -17.80
CA ASN A 59 -3.91 -2.00 -17.50
C ASN A 59 -3.83 -2.53 -16.07
N ILE A 60 -4.87 -2.35 -15.23
CA ILE A 60 -4.90 -2.83 -13.83
C ILE A 60 -4.61 -4.33 -13.69
N ASP A 61 -4.84 -5.12 -14.73
CA ASP A 61 -4.53 -6.54 -14.76
C ASP A 61 -3.03 -6.87 -14.82
N LEU A 62 -2.20 -5.87 -15.08
CA LEU A 62 -0.75 -6.00 -15.10
C LEU A 62 -0.14 -5.83 -13.71
N ILE A 63 -0.89 -5.33 -12.73
CA ILE A 63 -0.41 -5.10 -11.37
C ILE A 63 0.11 -6.42 -10.79
N SER A 64 1.36 -6.40 -10.36
CA SER A 64 2.02 -7.51 -9.69
C SER A 64 2.53 -7.05 -8.33
N ILE A 65 2.18 -7.81 -7.29
CA ILE A 65 2.53 -7.56 -5.90
C ILE A 65 3.36 -8.76 -5.41
N PRO A 66 4.53 -8.56 -4.80
CA PRO A 66 5.30 -9.64 -4.19
C PRO A 66 4.57 -10.17 -2.95
N GLU A 67 4.95 -11.36 -2.49
CA GLU A 67 4.38 -11.97 -1.27
C GLU A 67 4.52 -11.07 -0.04
N SER A 68 5.63 -10.31 0.06
CA SER A 68 5.86 -9.35 1.13
C SER A 68 4.90 -8.16 1.11
N GLY A 69 4.25 -7.90 -0.01
CA GLY A 69 3.48 -6.67 -0.23
C GLY A 69 4.33 -5.42 -0.41
N TYR A 70 3.64 -4.32 -0.65
CA TYR A 70 4.19 -2.98 -0.82
C TYR A 70 3.65 -2.02 0.22
N TRP A 71 4.54 -1.13 0.68
CA TRP A 71 4.18 0.07 1.42
C TRP A 71 4.51 1.28 0.55
N ILE A 72 3.49 2.03 0.13
CA ILE A 72 3.65 3.22 -0.72
C ILE A 72 3.41 4.45 0.14
N GLU A 73 4.47 5.24 0.37
CA GLU A 73 4.45 6.45 1.20
C GLU A 73 4.65 7.70 0.35
N PHE A 74 3.89 8.76 0.60
CA PHE A 74 4.02 10.03 -0.10
C PHE A 74 3.51 11.21 0.73
N ARG A 75 3.96 12.43 0.37
CA ARG A 75 3.38 13.66 0.92
C ARG A 75 2.06 13.93 0.23
N ASP A 76 1.05 14.34 0.99
CA ASP A 76 -0.30 14.60 0.45
C ASP A 76 -0.38 15.94 -0.31
N ALA A 77 0.34 16.95 0.18
CA ALA A 77 0.28 18.32 -0.34
C ALA A 77 0.41 18.46 -1.88
N PRO A 78 1.31 17.73 -2.58
CA PRO A 78 1.50 17.90 -4.03
C PRO A 78 0.32 17.47 -4.90
N ARG A 79 -0.57 16.61 -4.41
CA ARG A 79 -1.76 16.13 -5.14
C ARG A 79 -3.07 16.78 -4.67
N ARG A 80 -3.00 17.65 -3.67
CA ARG A 80 -4.18 18.28 -3.06
C ARG A 80 -4.77 19.30 -4.03
N GLU A 81 -6.06 19.17 -4.31
CA GLU A 81 -6.82 20.22 -4.99
C GLU A 81 -7.15 21.36 -4.01
N ASP A 82 -7.06 22.60 -4.49
CA ASP A 82 -7.47 23.78 -3.74
C ASP A 82 -8.96 23.66 -3.34
N GLY A 83 -9.22 23.66 -2.03
CA GLY A 83 -10.59 23.54 -1.50
C GLY A 83 -11.12 22.11 -1.34
N SER A 84 -10.28 21.09 -1.49
CA SER A 84 -10.64 19.70 -1.14
C SER A 84 -11.07 19.58 0.32
N GLU A 85 -12.14 18.84 0.58
CA GLU A 85 -12.54 18.52 1.95
C GLU A 85 -11.46 17.67 2.63
N ALA A 86 -11.16 17.99 3.86
CA ALA A 86 -10.21 17.22 4.63
C ALA A 86 -10.80 15.90 5.14
N LEU A 87 -9.94 14.88 5.24
CA LEU A 87 -10.30 13.55 5.73
C LEU A 87 -10.86 13.65 7.16
N TYR A 88 -11.91 12.88 7.48
CA TYR A 88 -12.60 12.90 8.78
C TYR A 88 -13.19 14.25 9.22
N GLY A 89 -13.40 15.23 8.32
CA GLY A 89 -13.72 16.60 8.74
C GLY A 89 -12.60 17.25 9.59
N ALA A 90 -11.41 16.66 9.57
CA ALA A 90 -10.23 17.07 10.33
C ALA A 90 -9.26 17.86 9.44
N ALA A 91 -7.97 17.92 9.79
CA ALA A 91 -6.94 18.52 8.94
C ALA A 91 -6.52 17.55 7.83
N HIS A 92 -6.02 18.09 6.72
CA HIS A 92 -5.39 17.23 5.71
C HIS A 92 -4.14 16.54 6.27
N PRO A 93 -3.86 15.29 5.87
CA PRO A 93 -2.63 14.63 6.24
C PRO A 93 -1.42 15.36 5.66
N GLU A 94 -0.28 15.28 6.36
CA GLU A 94 1.02 15.65 5.80
C GLU A 94 1.58 14.52 4.92
N ARG A 95 1.37 13.27 5.34
CA ARG A 95 1.79 12.07 4.61
C ARG A 95 0.70 11.02 4.60
N VAL A 96 0.68 10.26 3.51
CA VAL A 96 -0.18 9.11 3.32
C VAL A 96 0.71 7.89 3.08
N GLY A 97 0.32 6.77 3.67
CA GLY A 97 0.94 5.47 3.49
C GLY A 97 -0.14 4.46 3.08
N VAL A 98 0.11 3.67 2.05
CA VAL A 98 -0.82 2.63 1.60
C VAL A 98 -0.10 1.30 1.61
N LEU A 99 -0.57 0.38 2.44
CA LEU A 99 -0.18 -1.03 2.40
C LEU A 99 -1.00 -1.72 1.31
N VAL A 100 -0.36 -2.49 0.45
CA VAL A 100 -0.99 -3.41 -0.49
C VAL A 100 -0.28 -4.75 -0.41
N CYS A 101 -0.96 -5.80 0.04
CA CYS A 101 -0.36 -7.13 0.17
C CYS A 101 -1.36 -8.23 -0.21
N PRO A 102 -0.88 -9.43 -0.58
CA PRO A 102 -1.72 -10.61 -0.65
C PRO A 102 -2.36 -10.90 0.72
N ASP A 103 -3.61 -11.36 0.73
CA ASP A 103 -4.24 -11.89 1.93
C ASP A 103 -3.61 -13.27 2.26
N PRO A 104 -3.02 -13.46 3.46
CA PRO A 104 -2.40 -14.74 3.80
C PRO A 104 -3.40 -15.89 3.90
N SER A 105 -4.70 -15.58 4.09
CA SER A 105 -5.77 -16.58 4.19
C SER A 105 -6.45 -16.89 2.86
N GLU A 106 -6.28 -16.04 1.84
CA GLU A 106 -6.95 -16.16 0.54
C GLU A 106 -5.98 -15.85 -0.62
N ALA A 107 -5.53 -16.90 -1.33
CA ALA A 107 -4.49 -16.78 -2.36
C ALA A 107 -4.82 -15.88 -3.58
N ASP A 108 -6.10 -15.58 -3.85
CA ASP A 108 -6.54 -14.69 -4.94
C ASP A 108 -7.20 -13.42 -4.39
N LYS A 109 -6.63 -12.85 -3.33
CA LYS A 109 -7.11 -11.61 -2.70
C LYS A 109 -5.94 -10.71 -2.36
N LEU A 110 -6.03 -9.46 -2.78
CA LEU A 110 -5.15 -8.37 -2.36
C LEU A 110 -5.91 -7.52 -1.36
N VAL A 111 -5.25 -7.19 -0.25
CA VAL A 111 -5.76 -6.30 0.79
C VAL A 111 -5.02 -4.98 0.72
N MET A 112 -5.77 -3.90 0.85
CA MET A 112 -5.26 -2.54 0.92
C MET A 112 -5.76 -1.86 2.19
N MET A 113 -4.83 -1.22 2.92
CA MET A 113 -5.12 -0.40 4.09
C MET A 113 -4.31 0.90 4.03
N THR A 114 -4.91 1.99 4.49
CA THR A 114 -4.31 3.32 4.40
C THR A 114 -3.92 3.82 5.79
N ALA A 115 -2.82 4.55 5.89
CA ALA A 115 -2.40 5.27 7.06
C ALA A 115 -2.07 6.72 6.73
N TRP A 116 -2.17 7.58 7.75
CA TRP A 116 -1.99 9.01 7.63
C TRP A 116 -1.11 9.53 8.75
N GLU A 117 -0.27 10.51 8.44
CA GLU A 117 0.43 11.37 9.39
C GLU A 117 -0.18 12.76 9.33
N PHE A 118 -0.46 13.36 10.48
CA PHE A 118 -0.98 14.73 10.58
C PHE A 118 0.07 15.69 11.12
N ALA A 119 -0.18 17.00 10.96
CA ALA A 119 0.77 18.05 11.34
C ALA A 119 1.08 18.11 12.84
N ASP A 120 0.21 17.56 13.69
CA ASP A 120 0.44 17.39 15.13
C ASP A 120 1.38 16.21 15.45
N GLY A 121 1.85 15.49 14.42
CA GLY A 121 2.70 14.31 14.53
C GLY A 121 1.93 13.03 14.82
N SER A 122 0.60 13.08 14.95
CA SER A 122 -0.23 11.89 15.15
C SER A 122 -0.24 11.04 13.89
N CYS A 123 -0.28 9.72 14.09
CA CYS A 123 -0.43 8.75 13.01
C CYS A 123 -1.72 7.98 13.24
N ARG A 124 -2.48 7.71 12.18
CA ARG A 124 -3.70 6.90 12.21
C ARG A 124 -3.70 5.96 11.02
N HIS A 125 -4.48 4.88 11.09
CA HIS A 125 -4.76 4.04 9.93
C HIS A 125 -6.25 3.77 9.81
N SER A 126 -6.66 3.28 8.64
CA SER A 126 -8.04 3.02 8.33
C SER A 126 -8.61 1.88 9.19
N TYR A 127 -9.87 2.04 9.60
CA TYR A 127 -10.68 0.99 10.24
C TYR A 127 -11.34 0.07 9.21
N ALA A 128 -11.42 0.51 7.96
CA ALA A 128 -11.82 -0.28 6.82
C ALA A 128 -10.60 -0.77 6.04
N ALA A 129 -10.79 -1.83 5.27
CA ALA A 129 -9.84 -2.34 4.29
C ALA A 129 -10.54 -2.53 2.95
N VAL A 130 -9.77 -2.40 1.86
CA VAL A 130 -10.22 -2.73 0.51
C VAL A 130 -9.67 -4.09 0.13
N ALA A 131 -10.54 -4.99 -0.30
CA ALA A 131 -10.17 -6.23 -0.96
C ALA A 131 -10.36 -6.11 -2.47
N LEU A 132 -9.35 -6.57 -3.22
CA LEU A 132 -9.37 -6.70 -4.67
C LEU A 132 -9.04 -8.14 -5.05
N LYS A 133 -9.69 -8.68 -6.07
CA LYS A 133 -9.35 -10.00 -6.61
C LYS A 133 -8.60 -9.86 -7.93
N PRO A 134 -7.35 -10.34 -8.06
CA PRO A 134 -6.59 -10.31 -9.32
C PRO A 134 -7.38 -10.88 -10.51
N SER A 135 -8.15 -11.96 -10.30
CA SER A 135 -9.06 -12.51 -11.31
C SER A 135 -10.11 -11.51 -11.81
N GLN A 136 -10.70 -10.70 -10.93
CA GLN A 136 -11.65 -9.64 -11.29
C GLN A 136 -10.97 -8.49 -12.03
N LEU A 137 -9.76 -8.08 -11.60
CA LEU A 137 -8.98 -7.05 -12.30
C LEU A 137 -8.71 -7.44 -13.75
N ARG A 138 -8.39 -8.72 -14.00
CA ARG A 138 -8.17 -9.26 -15.35
C ARG A 138 -9.39 -9.17 -16.25
N VAL A 139 -10.55 -9.58 -15.75
CA VAL A 139 -11.81 -9.51 -16.51
C VAL A 139 -12.18 -8.04 -16.76
N HIS A 140 -12.03 -7.19 -15.75
CA HIS A 140 -12.33 -5.76 -15.85
C HIS A 140 -11.46 -5.05 -16.89
N ALA A 141 -10.13 -5.24 -16.85
CA ALA A 141 -9.22 -4.65 -17.81
C ALA A 141 -9.51 -5.12 -19.25
N LEU A 142 -9.92 -6.39 -19.44
CA LEU A 142 -10.35 -6.90 -20.74
C LEU A 142 -11.58 -6.15 -21.26
N LEU A 143 -12.58 -5.93 -20.41
CA LEU A 143 -13.79 -5.17 -20.76
C LEU A 143 -13.48 -3.68 -21.00
N ALA A 144 -12.59 -3.07 -20.22
CA ALA A 144 -12.14 -1.69 -20.42
C ALA A 144 -11.42 -1.48 -21.76
N ARG A 145 -10.73 -2.53 -22.26
CA ARG A 145 -10.07 -2.51 -23.58
C ARG A 145 -11.05 -2.66 -24.73
N LYS A 146 -12.15 -3.41 -24.56
CA LYS A 146 -13.04 -3.84 -25.65
C LYS A 146 -14.41 -3.16 -25.70
N VAL A 147 -14.98 -2.83 -24.55
CA VAL A 147 -16.41 -2.51 -24.40
C VAL A 147 -16.64 -1.16 -23.73
N TYR A 148 -15.95 -0.87 -22.63
CA TYR A 148 -16.29 0.32 -21.83
C TYR A 148 -15.94 1.63 -22.52
N GLY A 149 -16.78 2.64 -22.24
CA GLY A 149 -16.50 4.03 -22.55
C GLY A 149 -15.28 4.54 -21.78
N ARG A 150 -14.62 5.57 -22.34
CA ARG A 150 -13.37 6.15 -21.80
C ARG A 150 -13.58 7.46 -21.06
N GLY A 151 -14.83 7.80 -20.73
CA GLY A 151 -15.14 9.00 -19.96
C GLY A 151 -14.54 8.91 -18.56
N TRP A 152 -13.97 10.01 -18.09
CA TRP A 152 -13.22 10.08 -16.84
C TRP A 152 -14.06 9.63 -15.65
N THR A 153 -15.25 10.22 -15.47
CA THR A 153 -16.17 9.92 -14.37
C THR A 153 -16.60 8.44 -14.38
N GLU A 154 -16.90 7.87 -15.55
CA GLU A 154 -17.34 6.49 -15.66
C GLU A 154 -16.19 5.51 -15.40
N CYS A 155 -14.97 5.84 -15.86
CA CYS A 155 -13.77 5.07 -15.55
C CYS A 155 -13.50 5.09 -14.04
N LEU A 156 -13.56 6.26 -13.41
CA LEU A 156 -13.32 6.42 -11.98
C LEU A 156 -14.33 5.62 -11.16
N ALA A 157 -15.63 5.77 -11.46
CA ALA A 157 -16.69 5.03 -10.79
C ALA A 157 -16.53 3.51 -10.93
N ARG A 158 -16.12 3.03 -12.11
CA ARG A 158 -15.85 1.61 -12.32
C ARG A 158 -14.63 1.11 -11.55
N ILE A 159 -13.55 1.89 -11.51
CA ILE A 159 -12.36 1.57 -10.71
C ILE A 159 -12.73 1.49 -9.22
N THR A 160 -13.45 2.48 -8.69
CA THR A 160 -13.87 2.47 -7.28
C THR A 160 -14.81 1.31 -6.96
N ASN A 161 -15.65 0.91 -7.92
CA ASN A 161 -16.56 -0.24 -7.78
C ASN A 161 -15.86 -1.60 -7.84
N LEU A 162 -14.56 -1.67 -8.16
CA LEU A 162 -13.77 -2.89 -8.01
C LEU A 162 -13.47 -3.20 -6.53
N ALA A 163 -13.53 -2.19 -5.66
CA ALA A 163 -13.27 -2.34 -4.24
C ALA A 163 -14.38 -3.14 -3.58
N THR A 164 -14.03 -4.29 -2.98
CA THR A 164 -14.86 -4.88 -1.92
C THR A 164 -14.37 -4.31 -0.59
N VAL A 165 -15.12 -3.38 -0.03
CA VAL A 165 -14.79 -2.79 1.27
C VAL A 165 -15.29 -3.69 2.38
N TYR A 166 -14.44 -3.97 3.36
CA TYR A 166 -14.81 -4.72 4.55
C TYR A 166 -14.20 -4.10 5.80
N PHE A 167 -14.81 -4.39 6.94
CA PHE A 167 -14.36 -3.94 8.24
C PHE A 167 -13.85 -5.14 9.02
N PRO A 168 -12.55 -5.22 9.35
CA PRO A 168 -12.05 -6.27 10.22
C PRO A 168 -12.80 -6.24 11.56
N PRO A 169 -13.23 -7.39 12.11
CA PRO A 169 -14.21 -7.42 13.19
C PRO A 169 -13.84 -6.58 14.42
N GLN A 170 -12.61 -6.71 14.94
CA GLN A 170 -12.24 -5.98 16.16
C GLN A 170 -11.98 -4.49 15.87
N LEU A 171 -11.57 -4.13 14.66
CA LEU A 171 -11.50 -2.74 14.23
C LEU A 171 -12.90 -2.12 14.09
N LEU A 172 -13.89 -2.89 13.66
CA LEU A 172 -15.29 -2.45 13.63
C LEU A 172 -15.82 -2.20 15.04
N ASP A 173 -15.48 -3.09 15.99
CA ASP A 173 -15.89 -2.93 17.39
C ASP A 173 -15.22 -1.70 18.03
N GLU A 174 -13.95 -1.45 17.75
CA GLU A 174 -13.30 -0.19 18.15
C GLU A 174 -13.94 1.04 17.50
N LEU A 175 -14.27 0.98 16.20
CA LEU A 175 -14.92 2.09 15.50
C LEU A 175 -16.30 2.40 16.12
N LYS A 176 -17.07 1.37 16.48
CA LYS A 176 -18.34 1.52 17.20
C LYS A 176 -18.13 2.09 18.60
N ALA A 177 -17.14 1.59 19.35
CA ALA A 177 -16.81 2.10 20.67
C ALA A 177 -16.34 3.56 20.65
N MET A 178 -15.64 3.99 19.58
CA MET A 178 -15.26 5.39 19.38
C MET A 178 -16.45 6.28 19.06
N ALA A 179 -17.46 5.75 18.35
CA ALA A 179 -18.73 6.44 18.20
C ALA A 179 -19.44 6.55 19.57
N GLU A 180 -19.32 5.55 20.45
CA GLU A 180 -19.88 5.50 21.80
C GLU A 180 -19.05 6.24 22.89
N LEU A 181 -18.50 7.42 22.60
CA LEU A 181 -18.19 8.40 23.65
C LEU A 181 -19.47 9.18 23.98
N GLU A 182 -20.25 8.55 24.87
CA GLU A 182 -21.45 8.91 25.63
C GLU A 182 -22.86 8.86 25.00
N ASP A 183 -23.12 9.18 23.72
CA ASP A 183 -24.52 9.25 23.21
C ASP A 183 -24.72 9.01 21.69
N ALA A 184 -23.87 8.24 21.01
CA ALA A 184 -24.01 8.04 19.56
C ALA A 184 -25.23 7.19 19.17
N SER A 185 -25.95 7.66 18.15
CA SER A 185 -27.06 6.95 17.52
C SER A 185 -26.58 5.92 16.48
N GLU A 186 -27.46 4.99 16.06
CA GLU A 186 -27.18 4.10 14.92
C GLU A 186 -26.80 4.87 13.64
N ALA A 187 -27.31 6.10 13.49
CA ALA A 187 -26.96 6.97 12.37
C ALA A 187 -25.51 7.45 12.44
N ASP A 188 -24.97 7.69 13.63
CA ASP A 188 -23.57 8.11 13.83
C ASP A 188 -22.61 6.96 13.51
N ILE A 189 -22.96 5.73 13.91
CA ILE A 189 -22.20 4.52 13.54
C ILE A 189 -22.21 4.33 12.02
N ALA A 190 -23.37 4.48 11.38
CA ALA A 190 -23.48 4.39 9.92
C ALA A 190 -22.65 5.48 9.21
N ALA A 191 -22.64 6.71 9.73
CA ALA A 191 -21.83 7.80 9.21
C ALA A 191 -20.33 7.55 9.39
N ALA A 192 -19.90 7.01 10.54
CA ALA A 192 -18.51 6.63 10.79
C ALA A 192 -18.05 5.52 9.84
N MET A 193 -18.88 4.49 9.63
CA MET A 193 -18.60 3.42 8.66
C MET A 193 -18.53 3.96 7.22
N GLN A 194 -19.46 4.85 6.83
CA GLN A 194 -19.41 5.48 5.50
C GLN A 194 -18.17 6.33 5.31
N THR A 195 -17.72 7.05 6.35
CA THR A 195 -16.48 7.84 6.32
C THR A 195 -15.28 6.91 6.14
N ALA A 196 -15.15 5.89 6.98
CA ALA A 196 -14.06 4.91 6.88
C ALA A 196 -14.04 4.20 5.53
N GLN A 197 -15.19 3.90 4.94
CA GLN A 197 -15.32 3.37 3.58
C GLN A 197 -14.83 4.38 2.54
N ARG A 198 -15.28 5.65 2.62
CA ARG A 198 -14.85 6.71 1.69
C ARG A 198 -13.33 6.85 1.73
N ASP A 199 -12.73 6.90 2.90
CA ASP A 199 -11.29 7.16 3.07
C ASP A 199 -10.41 6.13 2.36
N VAL A 200 -10.78 4.84 2.40
CA VAL A 200 -10.01 3.79 1.73
C VAL A 200 -10.30 3.70 0.24
N VAL A 201 -11.55 3.94 -0.18
CA VAL A 201 -11.93 3.86 -1.61
C VAL A 201 -11.34 5.03 -2.40
N MET A 202 -11.27 6.23 -1.80
CA MET A 202 -10.75 7.42 -2.47
C MET A 202 -9.25 7.33 -2.80
N GLU A 203 -8.49 6.52 -2.07
CA GLU A 203 -7.06 6.28 -2.36
C GLU A 203 -6.82 5.27 -3.48
N LEU A 204 -7.85 4.49 -3.86
CA LEU A 204 -7.70 3.40 -4.80
C LEU A 204 -7.17 3.84 -6.19
N PRO A 205 -7.69 4.91 -6.84
CA PRO A 205 -7.22 5.30 -8.16
C PRO A 205 -5.73 5.68 -8.17
N PHE A 206 -5.30 6.46 -7.18
CA PHE A 206 -3.91 6.86 -7.01
C PHE A 206 -3.02 5.65 -6.72
N THR A 207 -3.46 4.77 -5.83
CA THR A 207 -2.75 3.53 -5.48
C THR A 207 -2.57 2.63 -6.69
N LEU A 208 -3.61 2.41 -7.50
CA LEU A 208 -3.51 1.59 -8.72
C LEU A 208 -2.55 2.21 -9.74
N ALA A 209 -2.54 3.53 -9.89
CA ALA A 209 -1.57 4.22 -10.75
C ALA A 209 -0.13 4.00 -10.25
N ALA A 210 0.11 4.13 -8.95
CA ALA A 210 1.40 3.88 -8.33
C ALA A 210 1.85 2.41 -8.49
N LEU A 211 0.93 1.46 -8.29
CA LEU A 211 1.20 0.03 -8.48
C LEU A 211 1.56 -0.32 -9.92
N LEU A 212 0.89 0.27 -10.91
CA LEU A 212 1.25 0.11 -12.32
C LEU A 212 2.64 0.67 -12.61
N MET A 213 2.98 1.84 -12.05
CA MET A 213 4.32 2.41 -12.17
C MET A 213 5.38 1.49 -11.55
N LEU A 214 5.15 0.98 -10.34
CA LEU A 214 6.06 0.03 -9.67
C LEU A 214 6.23 -1.26 -10.47
N THR A 215 5.13 -1.81 -11.00
CA THR A 215 5.16 -2.99 -11.88
C THR A 215 6.07 -2.74 -13.10
N VAL A 216 6.00 -1.56 -13.72
CA VAL A 216 6.89 -1.18 -14.85
C VAL A 216 8.34 -1.06 -14.41
N ALA A 217 8.58 -0.49 -13.23
CA ALA A 217 9.92 -0.26 -12.70
C ALA A 217 10.61 -1.61 -12.41
N GLU A 218 9.89 -2.56 -11.83
CA GLU A 218 10.43 -3.86 -11.42
C GLU A 218 10.47 -4.91 -12.55
N ALA A 219 9.72 -4.72 -13.64
CA ALA A 219 9.73 -5.65 -14.76
C ALA A 219 11.17 -5.90 -15.31
N PRO A 220 11.57 -7.14 -15.63
CA PRO A 220 12.86 -7.42 -16.24
C PRO A 220 12.99 -6.77 -17.63
N ALA A 221 14.15 -6.15 -17.92
CA ALA A 221 14.42 -5.52 -19.23
C ALA A 221 14.39 -6.49 -20.43
N ALA A 222 14.48 -7.80 -20.17
CA ALA A 222 14.50 -8.84 -21.20
C ALA A 222 13.17 -9.04 -21.95
N HIS A 223 12.06 -8.45 -21.48
CA HIS A 223 10.73 -8.59 -22.09
C HIS A 223 10.47 -7.65 -23.29
N ASP A 224 11.41 -6.77 -23.65
CA ASP A 224 11.31 -5.87 -24.81
C ASP A 224 11.99 -6.44 -26.09
N ARG A 225 12.42 -7.71 -26.08
CA ARG A 225 13.02 -8.36 -27.27
C ARG A 225 11.95 -8.77 -28.28
N GLY A 226 11.48 -7.84 -29.11
CA GLY A 226 10.65 -8.21 -30.26
C GLY A 226 9.91 -7.06 -30.94
N GLY A 227 10.61 -6.10 -31.54
CA GLY A 227 10.18 -5.25 -32.68
C GLY A 227 8.98 -4.30 -32.52
N ALA A 228 7.99 -4.62 -31.69
CA ALA A 228 6.88 -3.78 -31.28
C ALA A 228 7.11 -3.33 -29.82
N PRO A 229 6.75 -2.10 -29.44
CA PRO A 229 6.87 -1.68 -28.05
C PRO A 229 6.08 -2.66 -27.17
N GLY A 230 6.81 -3.36 -26.29
CA GLY A 230 6.24 -4.31 -25.34
C GLY A 230 5.17 -3.63 -24.46
N TRP A 231 4.36 -4.44 -23.76
CA TRP A 231 3.40 -3.89 -22.79
C TRP A 231 4.07 -2.93 -21.81
N ARG A 232 5.33 -3.19 -21.43
CA ARG A 232 6.16 -2.32 -20.60
C ARG A 232 6.39 -0.95 -21.22
N THR A 233 6.82 -0.89 -22.48
CA THR A 233 7.08 0.38 -23.18
C THR A 233 5.81 1.23 -23.32
N ARG A 234 4.66 0.56 -23.53
CA ARG A 234 3.33 1.20 -23.56
C ARG A 234 2.88 1.67 -22.18
N LEU A 235 3.07 0.87 -21.14
CA LEU A 235 2.70 1.24 -19.78
C LEU A 235 3.61 2.37 -19.25
N ALA A 236 4.91 2.29 -19.52
CA ALA A 236 5.86 3.37 -19.26
C ALA A 236 5.50 4.67 -19.97
N SER A 237 4.82 4.62 -21.13
CA SER A 237 4.37 5.83 -21.84
C SER A 237 3.25 6.59 -21.11
N LEU A 238 2.50 5.94 -20.23
CA LEU A 238 1.51 6.62 -19.39
C LEU A 238 2.17 7.65 -18.46
N PHE A 239 3.40 7.36 -18.05
CA PHE A 239 4.19 8.16 -17.11
C PHE A 239 5.19 9.09 -17.83
N ARG A 240 5.14 9.22 -19.16
CA ARG A 240 6.02 10.13 -19.93
C ARG A 240 5.56 11.59 -19.86
N GLY A 241 5.49 12.14 -18.65
CA GLY A 241 5.55 13.58 -18.40
C GLY A 241 6.99 14.08 -18.52
N LYS A 242 7.20 15.41 -18.57
CA LYS A 242 8.54 16.02 -18.70
C LYS A 242 9.51 15.69 -17.54
N GLY A 243 9.08 15.04 -16.46
CA GLY A 243 9.92 14.64 -15.33
C GLY A 243 10.47 13.21 -15.40
N PHE A 244 9.75 12.26 -15.99
CA PHE A 244 10.09 10.83 -15.88
C PHE A 244 11.25 10.35 -16.79
N ILE A 245 11.51 11.00 -17.94
CA ILE A 245 12.50 10.52 -18.94
C ILE A 245 13.52 11.59 -19.38
N ARG A 246 13.41 12.85 -18.95
CA ARG A 246 14.38 13.89 -19.40
C ARG A 246 15.66 13.97 -18.60
N SER A 247 15.77 13.25 -17.50
CA SER A 247 17.04 13.08 -16.86
C SER A 247 17.69 11.84 -17.49
N GLY A 248 18.77 12.05 -18.26
CA GLY A 248 19.80 11.02 -18.46
C GLY A 248 20.51 10.70 -17.13
N VAL A 249 19.74 10.64 -16.05
CA VAL A 249 20.12 10.43 -14.67
C VAL A 249 19.62 9.02 -14.35
N GLU A 250 20.57 8.24 -13.86
CA GLU A 250 20.44 6.89 -13.34
C GLU A 250 19.11 6.62 -12.61
N ARG A 251 18.10 6.11 -13.32
CA ARG A 251 16.84 5.61 -12.76
C ARG A 251 16.06 6.71 -12.00
N PRO A 252 14.71 6.63 -11.90
CA PRO A 252 14.07 7.27 -10.76
C PRO A 252 14.81 6.74 -9.52
N ARG A 253 15.35 7.62 -8.68
CA ARG A 253 15.91 7.24 -7.37
C ARG A 253 14.73 6.81 -6.50
N LEU A 254 14.17 5.64 -6.78
CA LEU A 254 13.48 4.81 -5.81
C LEU A 254 14.49 4.61 -4.70
N VAL A 255 14.33 5.37 -3.61
CA VAL A 255 15.15 5.17 -2.42
C VAL A 255 14.63 3.88 -1.78
N TYR A 256 15.11 2.73 -2.29
CA TYR A 256 14.98 1.46 -1.61
C TYR A 256 15.74 1.56 -0.29
N ARG A 257 14.99 1.69 0.81
CA ARG A 257 15.54 1.48 2.15
C ARG A 257 15.15 0.06 2.53
N PRO A 258 16.07 -0.92 2.48
CA PRO A 258 15.78 -2.20 3.07
C PRO A 258 15.49 -1.94 4.55
N ALA A 259 14.31 -2.37 5.03
CA ALA A 259 14.11 -2.55 6.45
C ALA A 259 15.28 -3.42 6.94
N ALA A 260 16.02 -2.93 7.94
CA ALA A 260 17.11 -3.69 8.50
C ALA A 260 16.52 -5.02 8.97
N VAL A 261 16.81 -6.10 8.23
CA VAL A 261 16.53 -7.46 8.66
C VAL A 261 17.25 -7.57 9.99
N ARG A 262 16.50 -7.53 11.09
CA ARG A 262 17.01 -8.00 12.37
C ARG A 262 17.35 -9.45 12.12
N ARG A 263 18.62 -9.75 11.85
CA ARG A 263 19.13 -11.09 12.03
C ARG A 263 18.69 -11.49 13.42
N ALA A 264 17.85 -12.51 13.51
CA ALA A 264 17.66 -13.22 14.76
C ALA A 264 19.07 -13.56 15.25
N GLU A 265 19.50 -12.94 16.34
CA GLU A 265 20.63 -13.44 17.08
C GLU A 265 20.28 -14.89 17.44
N PRO A 266 21.16 -15.87 17.15
CA PRO A 266 20.89 -17.22 17.57
C PRO A 266 20.74 -17.18 19.09
N ALA A 267 19.58 -17.62 19.56
CA ALA A 267 19.32 -17.84 20.96
C ALA A 267 20.50 -18.66 21.52
N ASN A 268 21.19 -18.12 22.52
CA ASN A 268 22.18 -18.84 23.30
C ASN A 268 21.52 -20.07 23.89
N SER A 269 21.58 -21.20 23.17
CA SER A 269 21.31 -22.52 23.70
C SER A 269 22.44 -22.85 24.66
N SER A 270 22.20 -22.61 25.94
CA SER A 270 22.94 -23.24 27.02
C SER A 270 22.66 -24.74 26.98
N GLU A 271 23.43 -25.47 26.17
CA GLU A 271 23.58 -26.92 26.31
C GLU A 271 24.95 -27.24 26.95
N PRO A 272 25.03 -28.26 27.82
CA PRO A 272 26.23 -28.55 28.57
C PRO A 272 27.30 -29.22 27.70
N THR A 273 28.53 -28.75 27.85
CA THR A 273 29.74 -29.27 27.22
C THR A 273 29.91 -30.78 27.46
N PRO A 274 30.16 -31.62 26.44
CA PRO A 274 30.47 -33.02 26.65
C PRO A 274 31.88 -33.18 27.22
N GLU A 275 31.99 -33.89 28.35
CA GLU A 275 33.26 -34.25 28.99
C GLU A 275 34.18 -35.00 28.00
N ARG A 276 35.40 -34.46 27.83
CA ARG A 276 36.45 -35.15 27.08
C ARG A 276 36.98 -36.32 27.90
N TYR A 277 36.76 -37.51 27.37
CA TYR A 277 37.44 -38.74 27.76
C TYR A 277 38.97 -38.57 27.69
N GLN A 278 39.66 -38.73 28.83
CA GLN A 278 41.12 -38.86 28.88
C GLN A 278 41.49 -40.34 29.02
N PRO A 279 42.31 -40.92 28.11
CA PRO A 279 42.85 -42.26 28.30
C PRO A 279 44.02 -42.21 29.29
N SER A 280 43.89 -42.95 30.39
CA SER A 280 44.98 -43.17 31.36
C SER A 280 46.10 -43.97 30.71
N GLN A 281 47.30 -43.39 30.62
CA GLN A 281 48.52 -44.14 30.38
C GLN A 281 48.88 -44.96 31.62
N ALA A 282 49.21 -46.22 31.39
CA ALA A 282 49.71 -47.13 32.41
C ALA A 282 51.23 -47.00 32.61
N ALA A 283 51.66 -47.41 33.81
CA ALA A 283 52.98 -47.85 34.25
C ALA A 283 53.98 -46.78 34.75
N SER A 284 54.12 -46.72 36.08
CA SER A 284 55.21 -47.38 36.84
C SER A 284 54.80 -47.57 38.29
#